data_AF-S8CDL7-F1
#
_entry.id   AF-S8CDL7-F1
#
_cell.length_a   1.000
_cell.length_b   1.000
_cell.length_c   1.000
_cell.angle_alpha   90.00
_cell.angle_beta   90.00
_cell.angle_gamma   90.00
#
_symmetry.space_group_name_H-M   'P 1'
#
loop_
_entity.id
_entity.type
_entity.pdbx_description
1 polymer ?
#
loop_
_entity_poly.entity_id
_entity_poly.type
_entity_poly.pdbx_seq_one_letter_code
_entity_poly.pdbx_strand_id
1 'polypeptide(L)'
;GRMMSKKILNVGEELFEEALPLQNGECAYQLQGLSPNMWYEVKISYPASIPSTFSLRLATDVSELGFNPGRKLLNTEKLIFKTDGLFSPAEERGIYVVVSVKPEGVVAIPGAREREYVVFNIVCDEVFLGIPRKSCLVVVLVVICLVSAFVLPSFLPVSLLPENGNQP
;
A
#
# COMPACT_ATOMS: atom_id res chain seq x y z
N GLY A 1 -19.43 9.09 23.73
CA GLY A 1 -18.46 8.17 23.11
C GLY A 1 -18.46 8.41 21.63
N ARG A 2 -17.30 8.62 21.00
CA ARG A 2 -17.22 8.83 19.54
C ARG A 2 -17.48 7.47 18.88
N MET A 3 -18.63 7.32 18.22
CA MET A 3 -18.98 6.09 17.50
C MET A 3 -18.10 6.02 16.24
N MET A 4 -16.96 5.35 16.34
CA MET A 4 -16.06 5.16 15.20
C MET A 4 -16.77 4.28 14.15
N SER A 5 -16.83 4.75 12.90
CA SER A 5 -17.34 3.93 11.80
C SER A 5 -16.40 2.74 11.62
N LYS A 6 -16.95 1.53 11.67
CA LYS A 6 -16.22 0.28 11.42
C LYS A 6 -16.59 -0.25 10.03
N LYS A 7 -15.60 -0.50 9.19
CA LYS A 7 -15.74 -1.12 7.88
C LYS A 7 -14.84 -2.35 7.77
N ILE A 8 -15.09 -3.19 6.78
CA ILE A 8 -14.27 -4.37 6.50
C ILE A 8 -13.36 -4.05 5.33
N LEU A 9 -12.07 -4.41 5.45
CA LEU A 9 -11.08 -4.34 4.37
C LEU A 9 -10.48 -5.73 4.16
N ASN A 10 -10.89 -6.37 3.06
CA ASN A 10 -10.37 -7.69 2.70
C ASN A 10 -8.99 -7.55 2.06
N VAL A 11 -8.09 -8.47 2.41
CA VAL A 11 -6.77 -8.56 1.78
C VAL A 11 -6.91 -8.79 0.26
N GLY A 12 -6.21 -7.98 -0.51
CA GLY A 12 -6.18 -8.01 -1.98
C GLY A 12 -7.29 -7.20 -2.65
N GLU A 13 -8.29 -6.75 -1.90
CA GLU A 13 -9.42 -5.97 -2.40
C GLU A 13 -9.24 -4.48 -2.07
N GLU A 14 -9.38 -3.64 -3.08
CA GLU A 14 -9.34 -2.18 -2.93
C GLU A 14 -10.75 -1.65 -2.70
N LEU A 15 -10.90 -0.82 -1.67
CA LEU A 15 -12.10 -0.01 -1.45
C LEU A 15 -11.89 1.33 -2.15
N PHE A 16 -12.80 1.64 -3.08
CA PHE A 16 -12.77 2.84 -3.90
C PHE A 16 -13.69 3.92 -3.32
N GLU A 17 -13.30 5.17 -3.51
CA GLU A 17 -14.13 6.34 -3.24
C GLU A 17 -14.65 6.44 -1.80
N GLU A 18 -13.86 5.95 -0.85
CA GLU A 18 -14.14 6.11 0.57
C GLU A 18 -14.09 7.59 0.96
N ALA A 19 -15.01 8.02 1.82
CA ALA A 19 -15.13 9.43 2.20
C ALA A 19 -15.01 9.60 3.72
N LEU A 20 -14.17 10.55 4.13
CA LEU A 20 -14.05 10.98 5.52
C LEU A 20 -14.31 12.49 5.64
N PRO A 21 -14.94 12.94 6.75
CA PRO A 21 -14.99 14.37 7.06
C PRO A 21 -13.57 14.92 7.15
N LEU A 22 -13.29 16.03 6.47
CA LEU A 22 -11.96 16.63 6.49
C LEU A 22 -11.58 17.10 7.90
N GLN A 23 -12.57 17.60 8.64
CA GLN A 23 -12.43 18.06 10.02
C GLN A 23 -12.60 16.88 10.99
N ASN A 24 -11.48 16.36 11.53
CA ASN A 24 -11.46 15.27 12.51
C ASN A 24 -12.11 13.95 12.04
N GLY A 25 -12.04 13.65 10.74
CA GLY A 25 -12.52 12.37 10.19
C GLY A 25 -11.66 11.20 10.65
N GLU A 26 -12.32 10.13 11.07
CA GLU A 26 -11.69 8.90 11.55
C GLU A 26 -12.57 7.68 11.26
N CYS A 27 -12.00 6.62 10.71
CA CYS A 27 -12.68 5.35 10.45
C CYS A 27 -11.74 4.18 10.72
N ALA A 28 -12.27 3.11 11.31
CA ALA A 28 -11.55 1.87 11.56
C ALA A 28 -11.94 0.81 10.53
N TYR A 29 -10.94 0.23 9.87
CA TYR A 29 -11.11 -0.86 8.91
C TYR A 29 -10.64 -2.17 9.53
N GLN A 30 -11.55 -3.11 9.76
CA GLN A 30 -11.22 -4.46 10.18
C GLN A 30 -10.58 -5.22 9.02
N LEU A 31 -9.37 -5.70 9.22
CA LEU A 31 -8.66 -6.49 8.23
C LEU A 31 -9.14 -7.93 8.25
N GLN A 32 -9.55 -8.44 7.09
CA GLN A 32 -9.97 -9.84 6.90
C GLN A 32 -9.14 -10.53 5.82
N GLY A 33 -8.98 -11.86 5.95
CA GLY A 33 -8.14 -12.64 5.03
C GLY A 33 -6.64 -12.57 5.32
N LEU A 34 -6.26 -12.15 6.54
CA LEU A 34 -4.87 -12.14 6.99
C LEU A 34 -4.36 -13.56 7.27
N SER A 35 -3.21 -13.89 6.70
CA SER A 35 -2.46 -15.14 6.91
C SER A 35 -1.46 -14.96 8.05
N PRO A 36 -1.21 -16.02 8.85
CA PRO A 36 -0.22 -15.95 9.92
C PRO A 36 1.20 -15.83 9.36
N ASN A 37 2.06 -15.19 10.14
CA ASN A 37 3.47 -14.90 9.82
C ASN A 37 3.74 -14.26 8.45
N MET A 38 2.79 -13.47 7.93
CA MET A 38 2.90 -12.79 6.64
C MET A 38 3.07 -11.28 6.83
N TRP A 39 3.69 -10.64 5.84
CA TRP A 39 3.79 -9.19 5.77
C TRP A 39 2.64 -8.61 4.96
N TYR A 40 2.11 -7.50 5.44
CA TYR A 40 1.01 -6.77 4.83
C TYR A 40 1.37 -5.31 4.64
N GLU A 41 0.81 -4.74 3.59
CA GLU A 41 0.95 -3.33 3.25
C GLU A 41 -0.41 -2.72 3.02
N VAL A 42 -0.75 -1.73 3.84
CA VAL A 42 -1.96 -0.94 3.70
C VAL A 42 -1.58 0.39 3.08
N LYS A 43 -2.27 0.74 2.01
CA LYS A 43 -2.05 1.99 1.26
C LYS A 43 -3.32 2.80 1.23
N ILE A 44 -3.16 4.10 1.36
CA ILE A 44 -4.20 5.07 1.04
C ILE A 44 -3.70 5.95 -0.09
N SER A 45 -4.56 6.20 -1.08
CA SER A 45 -4.33 7.24 -2.09
C SER A 45 -5.46 8.25 -2.08
N TYR A 46 -5.13 9.54 -2.18
CA TYR A 46 -6.10 10.64 -2.11
C TYR A 46 -5.71 11.78 -3.08
N PRO A 47 -6.67 12.61 -3.53
CA PRO A 47 -6.40 13.63 -4.52
C PRO A 47 -5.53 14.76 -3.98
N ALA A 48 -4.55 15.19 -4.76
CA ALA A 48 -3.65 16.31 -4.45
C ALA A 48 -4.37 17.68 -4.33
N SER A 49 -5.58 17.79 -4.88
CA SER A 49 -6.33 19.05 -4.95
C SER A 49 -6.95 19.47 -3.61
N ILE A 50 -7.00 18.57 -2.63
CA ILE A 50 -7.52 18.85 -1.29
C ILE A 50 -6.33 18.78 -0.35
N PRO A 51 -5.95 19.88 0.32
CA PRO A 51 -4.76 19.86 1.15
C PRO A 51 -5.13 19.20 2.49
N SER A 52 -4.75 17.93 2.61
CA SER A 52 -5.10 17.06 3.73
C SER A 52 -3.97 16.08 4.03
N THR A 53 -3.71 15.83 5.32
CA THR A 53 -2.80 14.78 5.78
C THR A 53 -3.61 13.62 6.33
N PHE A 54 -3.37 12.43 5.80
CA PHE A 54 -3.89 11.19 6.36
C PHE A 54 -2.86 10.58 7.31
N SER A 55 -3.33 9.80 8.29
CA SER A 55 -2.47 8.95 9.09
C SER A 55 -3.10 7.58 9.29
N LEU A 56 -2.26 6.56 9.12
CA LEU A 56 -2.60 5.15 9.30
C LEU A 56 -2.06 4.66 10.63
N ARG A 57 -2.90 4.00 11.43
CA ARG A 57 -2.50 3.35 12.68
C ARG A 57 -3.03 1.92 12.73
N LEU A 58 -2.23 1.01 13.25
CA LEU A 58 -2.67 -0.36 13.50
C LEU A 58 -3.28 -0.42 14.91
N ALA A 59 -4.45 -1.02 15.03
CA ALA A 59 -5.12 -1.23 16.31
C ALA A 59 -5.62 -2.67 16.41
N THR A 60 -5.72 -3.17 17.63
CA THR A 60 -6.36 -4.45 17.95
C THR A 60 -7.52 -4.15 18.90
N ASP A 61 -8.52 -5.04 19.01
CA ASP A 61 -9.72 -4.84 19.86
C ASP A 61 -9.42 -4.40 21.33
N VAL A 62 -8.21 -4.65 21.82
CA VAL A 62 -7.81 -4.40 23.22
C VAL A 62 -6.85 -3.21 23.36
N SER A 63 -6.19 -2.74 22.30
CA SER A 63 -5.19 -1.65 22.38
C SER A 63 -4.86 -1.02 21.03
N GLU A 64 -4.63 0.30 21.03
CA GLU A 64 -3.89 0.96 19.96
C GLU A 64 -2.44 0.48 20.02
N LEU A 65 -2.06 -0.32 19.03
CA LEU A 65 -0.69 -0.74 18.86
C LEU A 65 0.05 0.45 18.27
N GLY A 66 0.77 1.18 19.13
CA GLY A 66 1.54 2.38 18.81
C GLY A 66 2.71 2.09 17.86
N PHE A 67 2.41 1.61 16.65
CA PHE A 67 3.35 1.40 15.59
C PHE A 67 3.64 2.74 14.89
N ASN A 68 4.95 2.99 14.76
CA ASN A 68 5.56 4.24 14.32
C ASN A 68 5.33 4.53 12.82
N PRO A 69 5.52 5.79 12.39
CA PRO A 69 4.72 6.45 11.38
C PRO A 69 4.96 5.87 9.99
N GLY A 70 3.86 5.74 9.25
CA GLY A 70 3.89 5.48 7.82
C GLY A 70 4.84 6.44 7.11
N ARG A 71 5.41 5.98 6.00
CA ARG A 71 6.19 6.86 5.13
C ARG A 71 5.20 7.55 4.19
N LYS A 72 5.04 8.86 4.32
CA LYS A 72 4.30 9.70 3.35
C LYS A 72 5.17 9.85 2.10
N LEU A 73 4.66 9.39 0.96
CA LEU A 73 5.27 9.64 -0.34
C LEU A 73 4.18 10.19 -1.26
N LEU A 74 4.30 11.46 -1.65
CA LEU A 74 3.25 12.19 -2.38
C LEU A 74 1.94 12.25 -1.57
N ASN A 75 0.80 12.09 -2.23
CA ASN A 75 -0.53 11.99 -1.62
C ASN A 75 -0.89 10.52 -1.40
N THR A 76 0.06 9.78 -0.82
CA THR A 76 -0.09 8.36 -0.50
C THR A 76 0.52 8.10 0.87
N GLU A 77 -0.28 7.49 1.74
CA GLU A 77 0.16 7.00 3.05
C GLU A 77 0.30 5.48 2.99
N LYS A 78 1.37 4.97 3.59
CA LYS A 78 1.70 3.54 3.56
C LYS A 78 2.08 3.04 4.95
N LEU A 79 1.36 2.01 5.40
CA LEU A 79 1.63 1.26 6.63
C LEU A 79 2.04 -0.16 6.25
N ILE A 80 3.19 -0.61 6.73
CA ILE A 80 3.63 -2.01 6.60
C ILE A 80 3.62 -2.63 8.00
N PHE A 81 3.03 -3.81 8.15
CA PHE A 81 3.07 -4.57 9.38
C PHE A 81 3.23 -6.06 9.10
N LYS A 82 3.71 -6.79 10.10
CA LYS A 82 3.81 -8.26 10.08
C LYS A 82 2.81 -8.82 11.06
N THR A 83 2.19 -9.95 10.74
CA THR A 83 1.21 -10.59 11.62
C THR A 83 1.81 -11.39 12.79
N ASP A 84 3.14 -11.53 12.85
CA ASP A 84 3.84 -12.24 13.93
C ASP A 84 3.44 -11.67 15.30
N GLY A 85 2.94 -12.52 16.19
CA GLY A 85 2.55 -12.13 17.55
C GLY A 85 1.23 -11.35 17.68
N LEU A 86 0.58 -10.99 16.57
CA LEU A 86 -0.77 -10.40 16.57
C LEU A 86 -1.87 -11.48 16.64
N PHE A 87 -1.60 -12.66 16.08
CA PHE A 87 -2.45 -13.84 16.23
C PHE A 87 -2.05 -14.61 17.48
N SER A 88 -2.71 -14.34 18.60
CA SER A 88 -2.60 -15.23 19.77
C SER A 88 -3.72 -16.26 19.69
N PRO A 89 -3.43 -17.58 19.79
CA PRO A 89 -4.40 -18.66 19.57
C PRO A 89 -5.55 -18.72 20.61
N ALA A 90 -5.54 -17.85 21.61
CA ALA A 90 -6.52 -17.82 22.69
C ALA A 90 -7.68 -16.83 22.47
N GLU A 91 -7.57 -15.87 21.54
CA GLU A 91 -8.62 -14.86 21.33
C GLU A 91 -8.70 -14.50 19.84
N GLU A 92 -9.92 -14.58 19.28
CA GLU A 92 -10.30 -14.11 17.94
C GLU A 92 -10.21 -12.57 17.86
N ARG A 93 -9.02 -12.01 18.09
CA ARG A 93 -8.81 -10.56 18.09
C ARG A 93 -8.88 -10.03 16.67
N GLY A 94 -9.79 -9.07 16.43
CA GLY A 94 -9.82 -8.32 15.18
C GLY A 94 -8.58 -7.43 15.09
N ILE A 95 -7.91 -7.47 13.95
CA ILE A 95 -6.86 -6.50 13.59
C ILE A 95 -7.55 -5.40 12.78
N TYR A 96 -7.30 -4.16 13.16
CA TYR A 96 -7.89 -2.98 12.54
C TYR A 96 -6.82 -2.01 12.07
N VAL A 97 -7.14 -1.28 11.01
CA VAL A 97 -6.40 -0.10 10.60
C VAL A 97 -7.30 1.11 10.82
N VAL A 98 -6.85 2.01 11.69
CA VAL A 98 -7.50 3.29 11.92
C VAL A 98 -6.92 4.29 10.95
N VAL A 99 -7.81 4.87 10.15
CA VAL A 99 -7.53 5.94 9.20
C VAL A 99 -8.06 7.22 9.79
N SER A 100 -7.21 8.21 9.97
CA SER A 100 -7.63 9.54 10.37
C SER A 100 -7.13 10.59 9.39
N VAL A 101 -7.90 11.65 9.21
CA VAL A 101 -7.54 12.77 8.34
C VAL A 101 -7.55 14.10 9.09
N LYS A 102 -6.61 14.96 8.74
CA LYS A 102 -6.52 16.34 9.21
C LYS A 102 -6.34 17.27 8.00
N PRO A 103 -6.93 18.47 8.02
CA PRO A 103 -6.65 19.47 7.01
C PRO A 103 -5.17 19.89 7.10
N GLU A 104 -4.54 20.11 5.95
CA GLU A 104 -3.17 20.60 5.84
C GLU A 104 -3.21 21.96 5.14
N GLY A 105 -2.63 23.01 5.74
CA GLY A 105 -2.58 24.35 5.11
C GLY A 105 -3.86 25.18 5.23
N VAL A 106 -3.91 26.27 4.46
CA VAL A 106 -4.98 27.28 4.47
C VAL A 106 -5.53 27.42 3.04
N VAL A 107 -6.85 27.48 2.90
CA VAL A 107 -7.51 27.68 1.60
C VAL A 107 -7.00 28.98 0.97
N ALA A 108 -6.36 28.88 -0.20
CA ALA A 108 -5.73 30.02 -0.87
C ALA A 108 -6.72 31.10 -1.32
N ILE A 109 -8.01 30.76 -1.43
CA ILE A 109 -9.08 31.66 -1.84
C ILE A 109 -9.79 32.19 -0.59
N PRO A 110 -9.65 33.49 -0.26
CA PRO A 110 -10.36 34.09 0.87
C PRO A 110 -11.88 33.95 0.71
N GLY A 111 -12.56 33.40 1.71
CA GLY A 111 -14.02 33.24 1.72
C GLY A 111 -14.58 32.04 0.95
N ALA A 112 -13.73 31.24 0.29
CA ALA A 112 -14.16 29.96 -0.25
C ALA A 112 -14.41 28.96 0.89
N ARG A 113 -15.52 28.22 0.82
CA ARG A 113 -15.79 27.14 1.77
C ARG A 113 -14.74 26.04 1.60
N GLU A 114 -14.10 25.67 2.70
CA GLU A 114 -13.26 24.47 2.76
C GLU A 114 -14.11 23.24 2.44
N ARG A 115 -13.52 22.23 1.77
CA ARG A 115 -14.28 21.00 1.48
C ARG A 115 -14.59 20.27 2.78
N GLU A 116 -15.85 19.86 2.93
CA GLU A 116 -16.30 19.17 4.15
C GLU A 116 -15.81 17.71 4.21
N TYR A 117 -15.56 17.10 3.05
CA TYR A 117 -15.14 15.71 2.92
C TYR A 117 -13.95 15.56 1.98
N VAL A 118 -13.15 14.55 2.24
CA VAL A 118 -12.06 14.08 1.38
C VAL A 118 -12.33 12.64 0.97
N VAL A 119 -12.15 12.39 -0.33
CA VAL A 119 -12.32 11.07 -0.93
C VAL A 119 -10.95 10.40 -1.06
N PHE A 120 -10.87 9.12 -0.79
CA PHE A 120 -9.64 8.33 -0.89
C PHE A 120 -9.95 6.88 -1.26
N ASN A 121 -8.93 6.18 -1.75
CA ASN A 121 -8.98 4.73 -1.90
C ASN A 121 -8.10 4.08 -0.84
N ILE A 122 -8.46 2.89 -0.38
CA ILE A 122 -7.68 2.11 0.57
C ILE A 122 -7.59 0.65 0.13
N VAL A 123 -6.40 0.06 0.24
CA VAL A 123 -6.16 -1.35 -0.07
C VAL A 123 -5.21 -1.97 0.95
N CYS A 124 -5.40 -3.24 1.26
CA CYS A 124 -4.46 -4.06 2.02
C CYS A 124 -3.93 -5.17 1.11
N ASP A 125 -2.64 -5.20 0.81
CA ASP A 125 -2.03 -6.25 -0.03
C ASP A 125 -1.04 -7.10 0.79
N GLU A 126 -0.93 -8.38 0.41
CA GLU A 126 0.14 -9.27 0.86
C GLU A 126 1.47 -8.87 0.23
N VAL A 127 2.51 -8.84 1.06
CA VAL A 127 3.87 -8.54 0.66
C VAL A 127 4.77 -9.75 0.91
N PHE A 128 5.48 -10.17 -0.12
CA PHE A 128 6.46 -11.25 -0.04
C PHE A 128 7.83 -10.72 -0.48
N LEU A 129 8.84 -10.85 0.39
CA LEU A 129 10.21 -10.31 0.15
C LEU A 129 10.23 -8.81 -0.22
N GLY A 130 9.30 -8.02 0.34
CA GLY A 130 9.19 -6.58 0.06
C GLY A 130 8.46 -6.24 -1.24
N ILE A 131 7.97 -7.23 -1.99
CA ILE A 131 7.23 -7.06 -3.24
C ILE A 131 5.76 -7.45 -3.03
N PRO A 132 4.79 -6.60 -3.44
CA PRO A 132 3.37 -6.96 -3.43
C PRO A 132 3.11 -8.20 -4.30
N ARG A 133 2.28 -9.13 -3.82
CA ARG A 133 1.99 -10.40 -4.51
C ARG A 133 1.49 -10.21 -5.94
N LYS A 134 0.73 -9.14 -6.20
CA LYS A 134 0.24 -8.76 -7.54
C LYS A 134 1.36 -8.51 -8.56
N SER A 135 2.59 -8.23 -8.12
CA SER A 135 3.75 -7.95 -8.97
C SER A 135 4.63 -9.18 -9.26
N CYS A 136 4.26 -10.38 -8.79
CA CYS A 136 5.06 -11.61 -8.97
C CYS A 136 5.28 -11.98 -10.46
N LEU A 137 4.30 -11.74 -11.33
CA LEU A 137 4.40 -12.03 -12.76
C LEU A 137 5.53 -11.23 -13.42
N VAL A 138 5.72 -9.97 -13.02
CA VAL A 138 6.81 -9.13 -13.53
C VAL A 138 8.17 -9.74 -13.20
N VAL A 139 8.33 -10.30 -11.99
CA VAL A 139 9.57 -10.98 -11.58
C VAL A 139 9.82 -12.20 -12.47
N VAL A 140 8.79 -13.02 -12.73
CA VAL A 140 8.91 -14.17 -13.63
C VAL A 140 9.32 -13.74 -15.04
N LEU A 141 8.71 -12.69 -15.58
CA LEU A 141 9.06 -12.16 -16.91
C LEU A 141 10.52 -11.70 -16.98
N VAL A 142 10.99 -10.98 -15.96
CA VAL A 142 12.39 -10.52 -15.88
C VAL A 142 13.35 -11.71 -15.88
N VAL A 143 13.06 -12.77 -15.11
CA VAL A 143 13.88 -13.98 -15.09
C VAL A 143 13.91 -14.65 -16.46
N ILE A 144 12.77 -14.76 -17.15
CA ILE A 144 12.71 -15.31 -18.52
C ILE A 144 13.56 -14.47 -19.47
N CYS A 145 13.45 -13.14 -19.41
CA CYS A 145 14.26 -12.24 -20.22
C CYS A 145 15.75 -12.43 -19.95
N LEU A 146 16.18 -12.51 -18.69
CA LEU A 146 17.57 -12.75 -18.32
C LEU A 146 18.06 -14.10 -18.87
N VAL A 147 17.32 -15.19 -18.66
CA VAL A 147 17.67 -16.51 -19.20
C VAL A 147 17.79 -16.46 -20.73
N SER A 148 16.84 -15.83 -21.42
CA SER A 148 16.89 -15.70 -22.87
C SER A 148 18.11 -14.90 -23.34
N ALA A 149 18.49 -13.83 -22.63
CA ALA A 149 19.65 -13.02 -22.95
C ALA A 149 20.97 -13.79 -22.80
N PHE A 150 21.04 -14.77 -21.89
CA PHE A 150 22.20 -15.66 -21.75
C PHE A 150 22.20 -16.79 -22.78
N VAL A 151 21.03 -17.30 -23.14
CA VAL A 151 20.88 -18.48 -24.00
C VAL A 151 20.93 -18.12 -25.49
N LEU A 152 20.30 -17.02 -25.91
CA LEU A 152 20.26 -16.57 -27.31
C LEU A 152 21.66 -16.39 -27.92
N PRO A 153 22.65 -15.77 -27.24
CA PRO A 153 24.01 -15.68 -27.75
C PRO A 153 24.68 -17.04 -27.98
N SER A 154 24.33 -18.07 -27.22
CA SER A 154 24.87 -19.42 -27.40
C SER A 154 24.34 -20.13 -28.65
N PHE A 155 23.20 -19.68 -29.18
CA PHE A 155 22.59 -20.22 -30.40
C PHE A 155 22.84 -19.36 -31.64
N LEU A 156 23.45 -18.17 -31.49
CA LEU A 156 23.82 -17.35 -32.63
C LEU A 156 25.05 -17.96 -33.32
N PRO A 157 24.96 -18.31 -34.62
CA PRO A 157 26.12 -18.83 -35.34
C PRO A 157 27.21 -17.75 -35.40
N VAL A 158 28.45 -18.16 -35.14
CA VAL A 158 29.67 -17.32 -35.21
C VAL A 158 29.79 -16.58 -36.55
N SER A 159 29.12 -17.04 -37.60
CA SER A 159 29.07 -16.44 -38.94
C SER A 159 28.33 -15.10 -39.05
N LEU A 160 27.65 -14.62 -38.00
CA LEU A 160 27.03 -13.28 -37.96
C LEU A 160 27.86 -12.25 -37.18
N LEU A 161 28.98 -12.66 -36.58
CA LEU A 161 29.94 -11.71 -36.03
C LEU A 161 30.63 -11.01 -37.19
N PRO A 162 30.69 -9.66 -37.21
CA PRO A 162 31.37 -8.95 -38.29
C PRO A 162 32.81 -9.44 -38.37
N GLU A 163 33.19 -9.95 -39.55
CA GLU A 163 34.56 -10.31 -39.87
C GLU A 163 35.42 -9.08 -39.62
N ASN A 164 36.32 -9.18 -38.64
CA ASN A 164 37.20 -8.09 -38.26
C ASN A 164 38.22 -7.93 -39.38
N GLY A 165 37.83 -7.17 -40.41
CA GLY A 165 38.63 -6.88 -41.60
C GLY A 165 39.82 -5.99 -41.25
N ASN A 166 40.87 -6.60 -40.70
CA ASN A 166 42.21 -6.02 -40.62
C ASN A 166 43.13 -6.77 -41.59
N GLN A 167 43.19 -6.28 -42.83
CA GLN A 167 44.40 -6.30 -43.66
C GLN A 167 44.69 -4.84 -44.01
N PRO A 168 45.91 -4.35 -43.76
CA PRO A 168 47.05 -4.70 -44.62
C PRO A 168 48.25 -5.34 -43.91
#